data_AF-A8N0X7-F1
#
_entry.id   AF-A8N0X7-F1
#
_cell.length_a   1.000
_cell.length_b   1.000
_cell.length_c   1.000
_cell.angle_alpha   90.00
_cell.angle_beta   90.00
_cell.angle_gamma   90.00
#
_symmetry.space_group_name_H-M   'P 1'
#
loop_
_entity.id
_entity.type
_entity.pdbx_description
1 polymer ?
#
loop_
_entity_poly.entity_id
_entity_poly.type
_entity_poly.pdbx_seq_one_letter_code
_entity_poly.pdbx_strand_id
1 'polypeptide(L)'
;MGKRSQVSDNEDSSSETAIDVSFDFFSPNSSVDYQAIKRLLQQLFGRDAELFNLHELTELILEQDYIGSTIKTDGEESDPYALLTVLNMHLHHQHPSMKALAQYCLSKSQEESSSSLHAELQSLFSQSEKHIGLVICERLINMPVEVVPPLYNMLRDEVRNSIAANLPFKFSHLLFISRTYHLSLEEESILENTLPASQARKKKTRTKRQRPEGTDGTGKFGDAGRPEDGIYSFHAEDALLSSLGSHTLNYKYTTPPPETHQEKRGKDAFGLDVRGRMILVPMDIKSPSSDAMETDGTQDAWDVIAEQMMKVYGVSS
;
A
#
# COMPACT_ATOMS: atom_id res chain seq x y z
N MET A 1 76.26 -2.97 -24.17
CA MET A 1 75.50 -2.74 -22.92
C MET A 1 74.17 -2.10 -23.30
N GLY A 2 73.12 -2.91 -23.44
CA GLY A 2 71.77 -2.43 -23.78
C GLY A 2 71.02 -2.02 -22.52
N LYS A 3 70.50 -0.78 -22.51
CA LYS A 3 69.64 -0.27 -21.44
C LYS A 3 68.22 -0.80 -21.66
N ARG A 4 67.75 -1.53 -20.65
CA ARG A 4 66.42 -2.11 -20.48
C ARG A 4 65.41 -0.96 -20.34
N SER A 5 64.54 -0.77 -21.34
CA SER A 5 63.32 0.02 -21.18
C SER A 5 62.28 -0.84 -20.47
N GLN A 6 61.93 -0.46 -19.23
CA GLN A 6 60.77 -1.00 -18.53
C GLN A 6 59.52 -0.66 -19.33
N VAL A 7 58.80 -1.70 -19.74
CA VAL A 7 57.39 -1.60 -20.09
C VAL A 7 56.66 -1.32 -18.79
N SER A 8 55.99 -0.16 -18.72
CA SER A 8 55.08 0.17 -17.64
C SER A 8 53.79 -0.64 -17.83
N ASP A 9 53.56 -1.59 -16.92
CA ASP A 9 52.24 -2.18 -16.70
C ASP A 9 51.25 -1.06 -16.36
N ASN A 10 50.30 -0.81 -17.26
CA ASN A 10 49.08 -0.06 -16.94
C ASN A 10 48.04 -1.10 -16.49
N GLU A 11 48.03 -1.39 -15.19
CA GLU A 11 46.89 -2.02 -14.52
C GLU A 11 45.87 -0.93 -14.10
N ASP A 12 44.64 -1.15 -14.57
CA ASP A 12 43.34 -0.85 -13.97
C ASP A 12 43.07 0.43 -13.16
N SER A 13 42.03 1.15 -13.59
CA SER A 13 40.99 1.63 -12.69
C SER A 13 39.72 1.93 -13.49
N SER A 14 38.96 0.89 -13.81
CA SER A 14 37.55 1.03 -14.15
C SER A 14 36.82 1.55 -12.91
N SER A 15 36.77 2.87 -12.75
CA SER A 15 36.04 3.52 -11.67
C SER A 15 34.56 3.25 -11.86
N GLU A 16 34.02 2.24 -11.17
CA GLU A 16 32.59 2.09 -10.99
C GLU A 16 32.08 3.36 -10.29
N THR A 17 31.41 4.23 -11.05
CA THR A 17 30.76 5.41 -10.50
C THR A 17 29.59 4.93 -9.63
N ALA A 18 29.80 4.89 -8.32
CA ALA A 18 28.73 4.60 -7.38
C ALA A 18 27.60 5.63 -7.58
N ILE A 19 26.40 5.14 -7.93
CA ILE A 19 25.20 5.97 -8.03
C ILE A 19 24.63 6.06 -6.61
N ASP A 20 24.67 7.26 -6.05
CA ASP A 20 24.01 7.56 -4.78
C ASP A 20 22.56 7.94 -5.06
N VAL A 21 21.62 7.31 -4.35
CA VAL A 21 20.18 7.55 -4.50
C VAL A 21 19.63 7.86 -3.12
N SER A 22 19.22 9.10 -2.89
CA SER A 22 18.50 9.52 -1.69
C SER A 22 17.00 9.35 -1.90
N PHE A 23 16.28 9.07 -0.82
CA PHE A 23 14.82 9.05 -0.78
C PHE A 23 14.37 10.14 0.17
N ASP A 24 13.94 11.26 -0.40
CA ASP A 24 13.59 12.45 0.33
C ASP A 24 12.06 12.62 0.38
N PHE A 25 11.57 13.12 1.51
CA PHE A 25 10.14 13.24 1.80
C PHE A 25 9.71 14.70 1.66
N PHE A 26 8.68 14.94 0.85
CA PHE A 26 8.15 16.29 0.59
C PHE A 26 6.63 16.31 0.74
N SER A 27 6.08 17.45 1.14
CA SER A 27 4.64 17.67 1.03
C SER A 27 4.21 17.66 -0.45
N PRO A 28 2.98 17.21 -0.79
CA PRO A 28 2.46 17.28 -2.14
C PRO A 28 2.54 18.70 -2.70
N ASN A 29 3.16 18.85 -3.88
CA ASN A 29 3.39 20.14 -4.52
C ASN A 29 2.50 20.31 -5.77
N SER A 30 1.55 21.24 -5.71
CA SER A 30 0.58 21.46 -6.79
C SER A 30 1.19 21.95 -8.11
N SER A 31 2.38 22.56 -8.11
CA SER A 31 3.03 23.00 -9.35
C SER A 31 3.80 21.89 -10.08
N VAL A 32 4.07 20.76 -9.40
CA VAL A 32 4.93 19.68 -9.91
C VAL A 32 4.19 18.34 -9.97
N ASP A 33 3.50 17.97 -8.88
CA ASP A 33 3.16 16.57 -8.59
C ASP A 33 1.90 16.07 -9.27
N TYR A 34 1.10 16.96 -9.87
CA TYR A 34 -0.22 16.61 -10.41
C TYR A 34 -0.20 15.39 -11.34
N GLN A 35 0.74 15.34 -12.30
CA GLN A 35 0.77 14.25 -13.28
C GLN A 35 1.16 12.92 -12.63
N ALA A 36 2.14 12.93 -11.74
CA ALA A 36 2.63 11.74 -11.06
C ALA A 36 1.59 11.20 -10.06
N ILE A 37 0.97 12.06 -9.25
CA ILE A 37 -0.09 11.66 -8.32
C ILE A 37 -1.28 11.09 -9.09
N LYS A 38 -1.72 11.74 -10.17
CA LYS A 38 -2.82 11.22 -11.00
C LYS A 38 -2.51 9.82 -11.55
N ARG A 39 -1.25 9.56 -11.94
CA ARG A 39 -0.79 8.23 -12.37
C ARG A 39 -0.77 7.21 -11.24
N LEU A 40 -0.33 7.59 -10.04
CA LEU A 40 -0.41 6.73 -8.85
C LEU A 40 -1.86 6.38 -8.53
N LEU A 41 -2.79 7.33 -8.61
CA LEU A 41 -4.22 7.06 -8.42
C LEU A 41 -4.78 6.12 -9.51
N GLN A 42 -4.39 6.31 -10.78
CA GLN A 42 -4.75 5.39 -11.86
C GLN A 42 -4.25 3.96 -11.57
N GLN A 43 -3.04 3.83 -11.04
CA GLN A 43 -2.48 2.55 -10.62
C GLN A 43 -3.26 1.93 -9.45
N LEU A 44 -3.62 2.72 -8.44
CA LEU A 44 -4.35 2.28 -7.25
C LEU A 44 -5.75 1.75 -7.61
N PHE A 45 -6.52 2.51 -8.37
CA PHE A 45 -7.88 2.16 -8.75
C PHE A 45 -7.96 1.21 -9.96
N GLY A 46 -6.83 1.01 -10.64
CA GLY A 46 -6.70 0.09 -11.76
C GLY A 46 -7.72 0.35 -12.86
N ARG A 47 -8.46 -0.70 -13.23
CA ARG A 47 -9.44 -0.64 -14.35
C ARG A 47 -10.64 0.26 -14.06
N ASP A 48 -10.93 0.52 -12.79
CA ASP A 48 -12.06 1.35 -12.37
C ASP A 48 -11.66 2.81 -12.16
N ALA A 49 -10.41 3.19 -12.44
CA ALA A 49 -9.88 4.54 -12.30
C ALA A 49 -10.80 5.63 -12.87
N GLU A 50 -11.39 5.41 -14.05
CA GLU A 50 -12.26 6.37 -14.72
C GLU A 50 -13.57 6.66 -13.96
N LEU A 51 -13.98 5.79 -13.03
CA LEU A 51 -15.19 5.96 -12.23
C LEU A 51 -15.04 7.02 -11.12
N PHE A 52 -13.82 7.43 -10.79
CA PHE A 52 -13.53 8.20 -9.58
C PHE A 52 -13.24 9.69 -9.78
N ASN A 53 -13.37 10.21 -11.01
CA ASN A 53 -13.07 11.62 -11.30
C ASN A 53 -11.66 11.99 -10.82
N LEU A 54 -10.64 11.32 -11.39
CA LEU A 54 -9.26 11.39 -10.88
C LEU A 54 -8.63 12.77 -11.01
N HIS A 55 -9.09 13.59 -11.96
CA HIS A 55 -8.60 14.96 -12.03
C HIS A 55 -8.95 15.72 -10.76
N GLU A 56 -10.22 15.72 -10.39
CA GLU A 56 -10.77 16.40 -9.22
C GLU A 56 -10.21 15.77 -7.93
N LEU A 57 -10.01 14.44 -7.90
CA LEU A 57 -9.38 13.79 -6.75
C LEU A 57 -7.92 14.22 -6.58
N THR A 58 -7.19 14.40 -7.68
CA THR A 58 -5.79 14.83 -7.64
C THR A 58 -5.68 16.27 -7.15
N GLU A 59 -6.51 17.18 -7.69
CA GLU A 59 -6.58 18.57 -7.20
C GLU A 59 -6.89 18.61 -5.71
N LEU A 60 -7.88 17.83 -5.26
CA LEU A 60 -8.25 17.76 -3.86
C LEU A 60 -7.11 17.29 -2.93
N ILE A 61 -6.26 16.36 -3.39
CA ILE A 61 -5.07 15.93 -2.64
C ILE A 61 -4.03 17.04 -2.57
N LEU A 62 -3.82 17.77 -3.68
CA LEU A 62 -2.84 18.85 -3.78
C LEU A 62 -3.26 20.13 -3.06
N GLU A 63 -4.56 20.32 -2.82
CA GLU A 63 -5.12 21.43 -2.03
C GLU A 63 -4.91 21.27 -0.52
N GLN A 64 -4.40 20.11 -0.06
CA GLN A 64 -4.16 19.90 1.38
C GLN A 64 -2.83 20.53 1.83
N ASP A 65 -2.92 21.53 2.70
CA ASP A 65 -1.72 22.24 3.19
C ASP A 65 -0.90 21.46 4.24
N TYR A 66 -1.53 20.58 5.04
CA TYR A 66 -0.93 20.02 6.27
C TYR A 66 -0.83 18.50 6.32
N ILE A 67 -1.34 17.81 5.30
CA ILE A 67 -1.54 16.37 5.33
C ILE A 67 -1.09 15.74 4.02
N GLY A 68 -0.21 14.76 4.16
CA GLY A 68 0.27 13.94 3.07
C GLY A 68 1.76 14.15 2.83
N SER A 69 2.39 13.08 2.37
CA SER A 69 3.81 13.02 2.08
C SER A 69 4.04 12.28 0.76
N THR A 70 5.00 12.77 0.00
CA THR A 70 5.51 12.19 -1.24
C THR A 70 6.97 11.80 -1.09
N ILE A 71 7.44 10.84 -1.89
CA ILE A 71 8.86 10.47 -1.94
C ILE A 71 9.45 10.77 -3.30
N LYS A 72 10.58 11.46 -3.31
CA LYS A 72 11.32 11.87 -4.51
C LYS A 72 12.79 11.52 -4.36
N THR A 73 13.47 11.26 -5.48
CA THR A 73 14.91 10.95 -5.52
C THR A 73 15.74 12.01 -6.22
N ASP A 74 15.13 12.84 -7.06
CA ASP A 74 15.81 13.82 -7.92
C ASP A 74 15.46 15.27 -7.53
N GLY A 75 15.21 15.50 -6.24
CA GLY A 75 14.87 16.81 -5.67
C GLY A 75 13.37 17.15 -5.67
N GLU A 76 13.03 18.31 -5.11
CA GLU A 76 11.64 18.74 -4.90
C GLU A 76 10.86 18.97 -6.20
N GLU A 77 11.57 19.33 -7.28
CA GLU A 77 10.97 19.59 -8.60
C GLU A 77 10.80 18.32 -9.45
N SER A 78 11.15 17.14 -8.92
CA SER A 78 10.97 15.86 -9.62
C SER A 78 9.60 15.24 -9.37
N ASP A 79 9.22 14.28 -10.23
CA ASP A 79 8.01 13.49 -10.03
C ASP A 79 8.12 12.63 -8.76
N PRO A 80 7.07 12.57 -7.92
CA PRO A 80 7.00 11.65 -6.80
C PRO A 80 6.81 10.20 -7.23
N TYR A 81 7.51 9.29 -6.54
CA TYR A 81 7.42 7.84 -6.73
C TYR A 81 6.49 7.15 -5.73
N ALA A 82 6.11 7.86 -4.67
CA ALA A 82 5.15 7.40 -3.68
C ALA A 82 4.30 8.57 -3.18
N LEU A 83 3.08 8.27 -2.77
CA LEU A 83 2.16 9.17 -2.10
C LEU A 83 1.51 8.42 -0.93
N LEU A 84 1.49 9.05 0.24
CA LEU A 84 0.63 8.67 1.36
C LEU A 84 -0.13 9.92 1.83
N THR A 85 -1.45 9.83 1.92
CA THR A 85 -2.30 10.92 2.42
C THR A 85 -3.61 10.41 3.01
N VAL A 86 -4.30 11.24 3.80
CA VAL A 86 -5.65 10.97 4.32
C VAL A 86 -6.61 12.12 4.03
N LEU A 87 -7.77 11.79 3.44
CA LEU A 87 -8.83 12.73 3.11
C LEU A 87 -10.03 12.55 4.04
N ASN A 88 -10.61 13.64 4.55
CA ASN A 88 -11.86 13.56 5.29
C ASN A 88 -13.05 13.42 4.32
N MET A 89 -13.61 12.21 4.23
CA MET A 89 -14.74 11.93 3.32
C MET A 89 -16.01 12.71 3.68
N HIS A 90 -16.19 13.07 4.95
CA HIS A 90 -17.36 13.84 5.38
C HIS A 90 -17.21 15.33 5.04
N LEU A 91 -16.02 15.91 5.26
CA LEU A 91 -15.74 17.29 4.87
C LEU A 91 -15.98 17.48 3.36
N HIS A 92 -15.52 16.51 2.57
CA HIS A 92 -15.61 16.55 1.11
C HIS A 92 -16.78 15.75 0.54
N HIS A 93 -17.83 15.45 1.32
CA HIS A 93 -18.95 14.58 0.89
C HIS A 93 -19.70 15.10 -0.36
N GLN A 94 -19.61 16.41 -0.66
CA GLN A 94 -20.21 17.00 -1.86
C GLN A 94 -19.33 16.89 -3.11
N HIS A 95 -18.04 16.63 -2.93
CA HIS A 95 -17.04 16.54 -3.99
C HIS A 95 -17.32 15.33 -4.90
N PRO A 96 -17.23 15.48 -6.24
CA PRO A 96 -17.60 14.42 -7.19
C PRO A 96 -16.82 13.12 -6.96
N SER A 97 -15.51 13.19 -6.72
CA SER A 97 -14.68 12.01 -6.46
C SER A 97 -15.06 11.31 -5.15
N MET A 98 -15.41 12.04 -4.10
CA MET A 98 -15.81 11.46 -2.82
C MET A 98 -17.17 10.77 -2.91
N LYS A 99 -18.13 11.37 -3.61
CA LYS A 99 -19.42 10.74 -3.91
C LYS A 99 -19.23 9.44 -4.69
N ALA A 100 -18.40 9.47 -5.74
CA ALA A 100 -18.10 8.30 -6.55
C ALA A 100 -17.45 7.19 -5.72
N LEU A 101 -16.46 7.53 -4.88
CA LEU A 101 -15.80 6.58 -3.98
C LEU A 101 -16.77 5.95 -2.97
N ALA A 102 -17.60 6.75 -2.31
CA ALA A 102 -18.58 6.25 -1.35
C ALA A 102 -19.60 5.30 -2.03
N GLN A 103 -20.14 5.70 -3.18
CA GLN A 103 -21.06 4.87 -3.97
C GLN A 103 -20.41 3.58 -4.45
N TYR A 104 -19.17 3.66 -4.90
CA TYR A 104 -18.41 2.50 -5.34
C TYR A 104 -18.17 1.52 -4.19
N CYS A 105 -17.76 1.99 -3.02
CA CYS A 105 -17.57 1.15 -1.84
C CYS A 105 -18.86 0.45 -1.41
N LEU A 106 -20.00 1.18 -1.45
CA LEU A 106 -21.31 0.60 -1.21
C LEU A 106 -21.66 -0.46 -2.25
N SER A 107 -21.42 -0.21 -3.55
CA SER A 107 -21.72 -1.17 -4.61
C SER A 107 -20.93 -2.48 -4.48
N LYS A 108 -19.65 -2.40 -4.08
CA LYS A 108 -18.79 -3.59 -3.89
C LYS A 108 -19.15 -4.37 -2.65
N SER A 109 -19.68 -3.73 -1.61
CA SER A 109 -20.06 -4.39 -0.36
C SER A 109 -21.46 -5.03 -0.40
N GLN A 110 -22.24 -4.85 -1.47
CA GLN A 110 -23.61 -5.40 -1.58
C GLN A 110 -23.69 -6.94 -1.63
N GLU A 111 -22.58 -7.63 -1.84
CA GLU A 111 -22.55 -9.09 -1.79
C GLU A 111 -22.90 -9.62 -0.39
N GLU A 112 -23.64 -10.73 -0.32
CA GLU A 112 -24.10 -11.32 0.95
C GLU A 112 -22.92 -11.61 1.91
N SER A 113 -21.76 -12.00 1.37
CA SER A 113 -20.52 -12.25 2.10
C SER A 113 -19.97 -11.02 2.82
N SER A 114 -20.37 -9.81 2.42
CA SER A 114 -19.95 -8.53 2.99
C SER A 114 -21.10 -7.70 3.55
N SER A 115 -22.24 -8.33 3.87
CA SER A 115 -23.44 -7.65 4.36
C SER A 115 -23.19 -6.80 5.62
N SER A 116 -22.33 -7.24 6.55
CA SER A 116 -21.97 -6.46 7.75
C SER A 116 -21.19 -5.19 7.40
N LEU A 117 -20.20 -5.30 6.49
CA LEU A 117 -19.45 -4.16 5.99
C LEU A 117 -20.37 -3.17 5.25
N HIS A 118 -21.31 -3.68 4.47
CA HIS A 118 -22.28 -2.84 3.76
C HIS A 118 -23.12 -2.00 4.72
N ALA A 119 -23.67 -2.63 5.76
CA ALA A 119 -24.46 -1.95 6.78
C ALA A 119 -23.63 -0.90 7.54
N GLU A 120 -22.38 -1.22 7.88
CA GLU A 120 -21.47 -0.28 8.55
C GLU A 120 -21.14 0.91 7.64
N LEU A 121 -20.77 0.69 6.39
CA LEU A 121 -20.49 1.76 5.43
C LEU A 121 -21.72 2.65 5.17
N GLN A 122 -22.92 2.06 5.03
CA GLN A 122 -24.16 2.83 4.90
C GLN A 122 -24.38 3.75 6.12
N SER A 123 -24.20 3.19 7.32
CA SER A 123 -24.30 3.95 8.57
C SER A 123 -23.29 5.09 8.60
N LEU A 124 -22.00 4.80 8.37
CA LEU A 124 -20.93 5.80 8.45
C LEU A 124 -21.08 6.91 7.39
N PHE A 125 -21.45 6.60 6.15
CA PHE A 125 -21.65 7.61 5.11
C PHE A 125 -22.92 8.47 5.33
N SER A 126 -23.89 7.98 6.11
CA SER A 126 -25.11 8.72 6.44
C SER A 126 -24.96 9.67 7.65
N GLN A 127 -23.96 9.43 8.50
CA GLN A 127 -23.77 10.16 9.76
C GLN A 127 -22.88 11.39 9.57
N SER A 128 -23.14 12.45 10.35
CA SER A 128 -22.33 13.67 10.34
C SER A 128 -21.21 13.71 11.39
N GLU A 129 -21.35 12.95 12.47
CA GLU A 129 -20.42 13.02 13.61
C GLU A 129 -19.26 12.01 13.49
N LYS A 130 -19.46 10.93 12.74
CA LYS A 130 -18.45 9.87 12.55
C LYS A 130 -17.68 10.10 11.26
N HIS A 131 -16.65 10.94 11.33
CA HIS A 131 -15.80 11.19 10.16
C HIS A 131 -15.03 9.91 9.76
N ILE A 132 -14.89 9.72 8.45
CA ILE A 132 -14.10 8.65 7.85
C ILE A 132 -12.87 9.29 7.19
N GLY A 133 -11.69 8.81 7.54
CA GLY A 133 -10.44 9.16 6.86
C GLY A 133 -10.20 8.18 5.72
N LEU A 134 -10.31 8.64 4.48
CA LEU A 134 -9.90 7.86 3.31
C LEU A 134 -8.38 7.93 3.19
N VAL A 135 -7.70 6.81 3.43
CA VAL A 135 -6.25 6.72 3.31
C VAL A 135 -5.88 6.23 1.92
N ILE A 136 -5.06 7.02 1.24
CA ILE A 136 -4.51 6.72 -0.09
C ILE A 136 -3.01 6.51 0.09
N CYS A 137 -2.57 5.28 -0.17
CA CYS A 137 -1.17 4.89 -0.10
C CYS A 137 -0.81 4.12 -1.37
N GLU A 138 0.00 4.71 -2.25
CA GLU A 138 0.44 4.04 -3.47
C GLU A 138 1.87 4.45 -3.82
N ARG A 139 2.62 3.51 -4.40
CA ARG A 139 4.01 3.71 -4.79
C ARG A 139 4.36 2.90 -6.02
N LEU A 140 5.41 3.31 -6.72
CA LEU A 140 5.97 2.47 -7.78
C LEU A 140 6.49 1.15 -7.20
N ILE A 141 6.35 0.06 -7.95
CA ILE A 141 6.66 -1.30 -7.46
C ILE A 141 8.15 -1.51 -7.12
N ASN A 142 9.02 -0.68 -7.70
CA ASN A 142 10.47 -0.68 -7.47
C ASN A 142 10.89 0.16 -6.25
N MET A 143 9.95 0.85 -5.58
CA MET A 143 10.27 1.59 -4.38
C MET A 143 10.67 0.63 -3.24
N PRO A 144 11.79 0.90 -2.54
CA PRO A 144 12.17 0.14 -1.37
C PRO A 144 11.07 0.20 -0.32
N VAL A 145 10.85 -0.89 0.40
CA VAL A 145 9.75 -0.97 1.36
C VAL A 145 10.07 -0.30 2.69
N GLU A 146 11.36 -0.07 2.94
CA GLU A 146 11.92 0.57 4.12
C GLU A 146 11.47 2.04 4.26
N VAL A 147 10.94 2.65 3.20
CA VAL A 147 10.38 4.01 3.23
C VAL A 147 8.95 4.07 3.78
N VAL A 148 8.27 2.92 3.92
CA VAL A 148 6.87 2.88 4.37
C VAL A 148 6.73 3.26 5.85
N PRO A 149 7.53 2.73 6.79
CA PRO A 149 7.42 3.14 8.19
C PRO A 149 7.60 4.65 8.45
N PRO A 150 8.61 5.36 7.90
CA PRO A 150 8.71 6.80 8.10
C PRO A 150 7.52 7.56 7.48
N LEU A 151 6.96 7.13 6.34
CA LEU A 151 5.73 7.73 5.79
C LEU A 151 4.57 7.68 6.78
N TYR A 152 4.30 6.52 7.40
CA TYR A 152 3.21 6.40 8.37
C TYR A 152 3.48 7.18 9.66
N ASN A 153 4.73 7.29 10.10
CA ASN A 153 5.10 8.14 11.24
C ASN A 153 4.82 9.63 10.94
N MET A 154 5.22 10.11 9.76
CA MET A 154 4.95 11.48 9.33
C MET A 154 3.44 11.75 9.26
N LEU A 155 2.67 10.86 8.60
CA LEU A 155 1.21 11.03 8.50
C LEU A 155 0.53 11.06 9.88
N ARG A 156 0.94 10.19 10.82
CA ARG A 156 0.43 10.21 12.20
C ARG A 156 0.66 11.57 12.85
N ASP A 157 1.88 12.10 12.73
CA ASP A 157 2.25 13.36 13.37
C ASP A 157 1.55 14.56 12.70
N GLU A 158 1.42 14.56 11.38
CA GLU A 158 0.62 15.53 10.61
C GLU A 158 -0.87 15.53 11.03
N VAL A 159 -1.48 14.34 11.19
CA VAL A 159 -2.87 14.21 11.66
C VAL A 159 -3.01 14.75 13.09
N ARG A 160 -2.08 14.43 13.99
CA ARG A 160 -2.08 14.96 15.37
C ARG A 160 -1.95 16.47 15.40
N ASN A 161 -1.03 17.03 14.62
CA ASN A 161 -0.83 18.47 14.52
C ASN A 161 -2.09 19.16 13.96
N SER A 162 -2.73 18.55 12.97
CA SER A 162 -3.99 19.04 12.40
C SER A 162 -5.13 19.01 13.42
N ILE A 163 -5.26 17.93 14.21
CA ILE A 163 -6.23 17.85 15.31
C ILE A 163 -5.95 18.93 16.37
N ALA A 164 -4.68 19.13 16.75
CA ALA A 164 -4.28 20.16 17.71
C ALA A 164 -4.57 21.59 17.20
N ALA A 165 -4.53 21.79 15.88
CA ALA A 165 -4.93 23.03 15.21
C ALA A 165 -6.46 23.18 15.04
N ASN A 166 -7.28 22.28 15.61
CA ASN A 166 -8.73 22.21 15.46
C ASN A 166 -9.21 22.01 14.01
N LEU A 167 -8.39 21.37 13.17
CA LEU A 167 -8.81 20.95 11.82
C LEU A 167 -9.62 19.65 11.90
N PRO A 168 -10.52 19.38 10.93
CA PRO A 168 -11.44 18.24 10.97
C PRO A 168 -10.75 16.92 10.58
N PHE A 169 -9.73 16.50 11.33
CA PHE A 169 -9.01 15.23 11.12
C PHE A 169 -9.23 14.21 12.25
N LYS A 170 -10.24 14.47 13.11
CA LYS A 170 -10.68 13.50 14.11
C LYS A 170 -11.59 12.46 13.46
N PHE A 171 -11.04 11.30 13.16
CA PHE A 171 -11.77 10.21 12.52
C PHE A 171 -12.38 9.25 13.54
N SER A 172 -13.41 8.52 13.12
CA SER A 172 -13.93 7.34 13.81
C SER A 172 -13.40 6.05 13.17
N HIS A 173 -13.20 6.07 11.86
CA HIS A 173 -12.71 4.96 11.06
C HIS A 173 -11.78 5.47 9.97
N LEU A 174 -10.83 4.62 9.60
CA LEU A 174 -9.98 4.77 8.43
C LEU A 174 -10.42 3.77 7.37
N LEU A 175 -10.62 4.26 6.15
CA LEU A 175 -10.90 3.44 4.98
C LEU A 175 -9.66 3.42 4.10
N PHE A 176 -9.01 2.27 4.02
CA PHE A 176 -7.89 2.05 3.12
C PHE A 176 -8.41 1.42 1.83
N ILE A 177 -7.97 1.97 0.70
CA ILE A 177 -8.10 1.33 -0.60
C ILE A 177 -6.71 0.86 -1.00
N SER A 178 -6.60 -0.40 -1.41
CA SER A 178 -5.38 -0.99 -1.94
C SER A 178 -5.71 -1.92 -3.10
N ARG A 179 -4.67 -2.45 -3.74
CA ARG A 179 -4.75 -3.40 -4.84
C ARG A 179 -4.17 -4.74 -4.43
N THR A 180 -4.75 -5.79 -4.98
CA THR A 180 -4.34 -7.18 -4.80
C THR A 180 -4.25 -7.86 -6.15
N TYR A 181 -3.57 -9.00 -6.21
CA TYR A 181 -3.59 -9.85 -7.39
C TYR A 181 -3.96 -11.27 -7.00
N HIS A 182 -4.73 -11.93 -7.85
CA HIS A 182 -5.08 -13.33 -7.68
C HIS A 182 -4.21 -14.20 -8.58
N LEU A 183 -3.67 -15.27 -8.01
CA LEU A 183 -3.02 -16.34 -8.76
C LEU A 183 -3.78 -17.65 -8.56
N SER A 184 -4.08 -18.32 -9.67
CA SER A 184 -4.48 -19.72 -9.66
C SER A 184 -3.28 -20.63 -9.40
N LEU A 185 -3.55 -21.88 -9.00
CA LEU A 185 -2.51 -22.90 -8.80
C LEU A 185 -1.64 -23.11 -10.05
N GLU A 186 -2.24 -23.00 -11.25
CA GLU A 186 -1.51 -23.12 -12.51
C GLU A 186 -0.56 -21.92 -12.70
N GLU A 187 -1.06 -20.69 -12.54
CA GLU A 187 -0.27 -19.46 -12.64
C GLU A 187 0.89 -19.42 -11.62
N GLU A 188 0.64 -19.84 -10.37
CA GLU A 188 1.68 -19.98 -9.35
C GLU A 188 2.78 -20.95 -9.80
N SER A 189 2.41 -22.12 -10.34
CA SER A 189 3.38 -23.12 -10.80
C SER A 189 4.23 -22.63 -11.98
N ILE A 190 3.65 -21.82 -12.87
CA ILE A 190 4.36 -21.22 -14.01
C ILE A 190 5.36 -20.17 -13.50
N LEU A 191 4.96 -19.34 -12.54
CA LEU A 191 5.84 -18.38 -11.89
C LEU A 191 6.98 -19.07 -11.16
N GLU A 192 6.73 -20.16 -10.43
CA GLU A 192 7.79 -20.91 -9.75
C GLU A 192 8.79 -21.55 -10.72
N ASN A 193 8.32 -22.01 -11.88
CA ASN A 193 9.17 -22.65 -12.90
C ASN A 193 9.96 -21.64 -13.76
N THR A 194 9.59 -20.36 -13.77
CA THR A 194 10.30 -19.29 -14.48
C THR A 194 11.36 -18.59 -13.62
N LEU A 195 11.39 -18.85 -12.30
CA LEU A 195 12.45 -18.34 -11.43
C LEU A 195 13.82 -18.97 -11.77
N PRO A 196 14.92 -18.18 -11.77
CA PRO A 196 16.25 -18.71 -12.04
C PRO A 196 16.63 -19.82 -11.03
N ALA A 197 17.33 -20.86 -11.51
CA ALA A 197 17.62 -22.09 -10.76
C ALA A 197 18.32 -21.89 -9.40
N SER A 198 18.98 -20.74 -9.19
CA SER A 198 19.58 -20.33 -7.92
C SER A 198 18.54 -20.05 -6.82
N GLN A 199 17.36 -19.53 -7.17
CA GLN A 199 16.25 -19.26 -6.25
C GLN A 199 15.41 -20.52 -5.99
N ALA A 200 15.20 -21.36 -7.02
CA ALA A 200 14.49 -22.64 -6.89
C ALA A 200 15.20 -23.63 -5.94
N ARG A 201 16.54 -23.63 -5.89
CA ARG A 201 17.33 -24.48 -4.98
C ARG A 201 17.26 -24.03 -3.51
N LYS A 202 17.16 -22.72 -3.24
CA LYS A 202 16.97 -22.21 -1.86
C LYS A 202 15.63 -22.63 -1.27
N LYS A 203 14.55 -22.64 -2.08
CA LYS A 203 13.21 -23.06 -1.63
C LYS A 203 13.13 -24.57 -1.37
N LYS A 204 13.66 -25.42 -2.27
CA LYS A 204 13.67 -26.90 -2.09
C LYS A 204 14.47 -27.39 -0.88
N THR A 205 15.50 -26.65 -0.45
CA THR A 205 16.31 -27.02 0.72
C THR A 205 15.57 -26.69 2.03
N ARG A 206 14.70 -25.67 2.05
CA ARG A 206 13.85 -25.32 3.20
C ARG A 206 12.67 -26.28 3.38
N THR A 207 12.08 -26.81 2.31
CA THR A 207 10.96 -27.77 2.41
C THR A 207 11.37 -29.14 2.98
N LYS A 208 12.66 -29.49 2.95
CA LYS A 208 13.17 -30.80 3.42
C LYS A 208 13.75 -30.79 4.83
N ARG A 209 13.92 -29.62 5.46
CA ARG A 209 14.28 -29.50 6.88
C ARG A 209 13.02 -29.27 7.69
N GLN A 210 12.73 -30.20 8.58
CA GLN A 210 11.60 -30.23 9.50
C GLN A 210 11.34 -28.88 10.17
N ARG A 211 10.05 -28.55 10.31
CA ARG A 211 9.50 -27.50 11.19
C ARG A 211 10.16 -27.57 12.58
N PRO A 212 10.66 -26.44 13.11
CA PRO A 212 10.53 -26.13 14.52
C PRO A 212 9.32 -25.20 14.69
N GLU A 213 8.47 -25.52 15.66
CA GLU A 213 7.54 -24.55 16.25
C GLU A 213 8.36 -23.45 16.94
N GLY A 214 8.01 -22.18 16.70
CA GLY A 214 8.49 -21.05 17.50
C GLY A 214 9.09 -19.89 16.70
N THR A 215 8.54 -18.70 16.97
CA THR A 215 9.09 -17.33 16.80
C THR A 215 9.24 -16.75 15.38
N ASP A 216 8.27 -15.90 15.06
CA ASP A 216 8.37 -14.46 14.73
C ASP A 216 9.52 -13.94 13.86
N GLY A 217 9.10 -13.26 12.78
CA GLY A 217 9.46 -11.85 12.64
C GLY A 217 10.72 -11.50 11.84
N THR A 218 10.85 -11.97 10.60
CA THR A 218 11.67 -11.25 9.59
C THR A 218 11.09 -11.46 8.18
N GLY A 219 10.22 -10.55 7.74
CA GLY A 219 9.52 -10.62 6.45
C GLY A 219 10.42 -10.22 5.27
N LYS A 220 11.07 -11.20 4.64
CA LYS A 220 11.47 -11.09 3.22
C LYS A 220 10.30 -11.52 2.35
N PHE A 221 10.04 -10.76 1.27
CA PHE A 221 9.06 -11.09 0.23
C PHE A 221 9.17 -12.57 -0.18
N GLY A 222 8.17 -13.38 0.19
CA GLY A 222 8.05 -14.79 -0.19
C GLY A 222 8.04 -15.84 0.92
N ASP A 223 8.07 -15.47 2.21
CA ASP A 223 8.01 -16.46 3.32
C ASP A 223 6.62 -16.71 3.91
N ALA A 224 5.59 -15.94 3.50
CA ALA A 224 4.21 -16.26 3.83
C ALA A 224 3.73 -17.42 2.95
N GLY A 225 3.21 -18.48 3.57
CA GLY A 225 2.60 -19.60 2.86
C GLY A 225 1.47 -19.14 1.91
N ARG A 226 1.14 -19.99 0.92
CA ARG A 226 0.08 -19.71 -0.05
C ARG A 226 -1.24 -19.32 0.66
N PRO A 227 -1.84 -18.15 0.37
CA PRO A 227 -3.18 -17.79 0.83
C PRO A 227 -4.22 -18.80 0.34
N GLU A 228 -5.19 -19.17 1.18
CA GLU A 228 -6.21 -20.16 0.81
C GLU A 228 -7.04 -19.73 -0.41
N ASP A 229 -7.30 -18.43 -0.52
CA ASP A 229 -8.05 -17.78 -1.59
C ASP A 229 -7.21 -17.44 -2.84
N GLY A 230 -5.89 -17.67 -2.79
CA GLY A 230 -4.96 -17.32 -3.87
C GLY A 230 -4.81 -15.80 -4.09
N ILE A 231 -5.22 -14.96 -3.13
CA ILE A 231 -5.12 -13.51 -3.23
C ILE A 231 -3.88 -13.01 -2.50
N TYR A 232 -3.03 -12.29 -3.22
CA TYR A 232 -1.79 -11.73 -2.73
C TYR A 232 -1.87 -10.20 -2.69
N SER A 233 -1.22 -9.59 -1.72
CA SER A 233 -1.09 -8.13 -1.62
C SER A 233 0.07 -7.63 -2.48
N PHE A 234 -0.10 -6.48 -3.13
CA PHE A 234 1.05 -5.74 -3.69
C PHE A 234 1.88 -5.08 -2.58
N HIS A 235 1.19 -4.65 -1.53
CA HIS A 235 1.70 -3.91 -0.40
C HIS A 235 1.73 -4.85 0.82
N ALA A 236 2.92 -5.10 1.38
CA ALA A 236 3.08 -6.01 2.52
C ALA A 236 2.34 -5.49 3.76
N GLU A 237 2.21 -4.17 3.87
CA GLU A 237 1.45 -3.51 4.92
C GLU A 237 -0.05 -3.84 4.90
N ASP A 238 -0.61 -4.26 3.77
CA ASP A 238 -2.04 -4.58 3.69
C ASP A 238 -2.41 -5.77 4.58
N ALA A 239 -1.48 -6.72 4.81
CA ALA A 239 -1.72 -7.85 5.70
C ALA A 239 -1.88 -7.38 7.16
N LEU A 240 -1.07 -6.39 7.56
CA LEU A 240 -1.16 -5.75 8.85
C LEU A 240 -2.48 -4.98 8.98
N LEU A 241 -2.78 -4.11 8.02
CA LEU A 241 -4.01 -3.32 8.00
C LEU A 241 -5.24 -4.21 8.04
N SER A 242 -5.26 -5.32 7.29
CA SER A 242 -6.35 -6.29 7.32
C SER A 242 -6.52 -6.98 8.68
N SER A 243 -5.42 -7.21 9.42
CA SER A 243 -5.49 -7.78 10.77
C SER A 243 -6.04 -6.80 11.82
N LEU A 244 -5.82 -5.50 11.62
CA LEU A 244 -6.33 -4.43 12.48
C LEU A 244 -7.75 -3.99 12.09
N GLY A 245 -8.14 -4.24 10.84
CA GLY A 245 -9.43 -3.88 10.28
C GLY A 245 -10.58 -4.64 10.93
N SER A 246 -11.66 -3.92 11.22
CA SER A 246 -12.95 -4.54 11.56
C SER A 246 -13.50 -5.36 10.40
N HIS A 247 -13.21 -4.93 9.17
CA HIS A 247 -13.68 -5.54 7.94
C HIS A 247 -12.61 -5.41 6.85
N THR A 248 -12.45 -6.47 6.05
CA THR A 248 -11.65 -6.46 4.82
C THR A 248 -12.47 -7.08 3.70
N LEU A 249 -12.50 -6.43 2.53
CA LEU A 249 -13.19 -6.95 1.34
C LEU A 249 -12.25 -6.88 0.14
N ASN A 250 -12.01 -8.04 -0.47
CA ASN A 250 -11.39 -8.15 -1.79
C ASN A 250 -12.47 -8.20 -2.86
N TYR A 251 -12.35 -7.41 -3.92
CA TYR A 251 -13.36 -7.32 -4.97
C TYR A 251 -12.74 -7.26 -6.36
N LYS A 252 -13.48 -7.76 -7.36
CA LYS A 252 -13.11 -7.59 -8.77
C LYS A 252 -13.49 -6.19 -9.23
N TYR A 253 -12.70 -5.62 -10.13
CA TYR A 253 -13.05 -4.37 -10.80
C TYR A 253 -14.33 -4.53 -11.63
N THR A 254 -15.14 -3.47 -11.66
CA THR A 254 -16.41 -3.38 -12.41
C THR A 254 -16.12 -3.37 -13.91
N THR A 255 -15.13 -2.59 -14.33
CA THR A 255 -14.70 -2.48 -15.72
C THR A 255 -14.01 -3.79 -16.13
N PRO A 256 -14.51 -4.49 -17.16
CA PRO A 256 -13.88 -5.71 -17.65
C PRO A 256 -12.49 -5.40 -18.21
N PRO A 257 -11.59 -6.39 -18.29
CA PRO A 257 -10.29 -6.18 -18.93
C PRO A 257 -10.48 -5.80 -20.41
N PRO A 258 -9.50 -5.22 -21.11
CA PRO A 258 -9.63 -4.92 -22.54
C PRO A 258 -9.97 -6.18 -23.36
N GLU A 259 -10.69 -6.07 -24.48
CA GLU A 259 -11.10 -7.23 -25.32
C GLU A 259 -9.93 -8.15 -25.70
N THR A 260 -8.75 -7.56 -25.95
CA THR A 260 -7.49 -8.28 -26.23
C THR A 260 -7.04 -9.21 -25.10
N HIS A 261 -7.46 -8.94 -23.86
CA HIS A 261 -7.23 -9.75 -22.67
C HIS A 261 -8.46 -10.56 -22.25
N GLN A 262 -9.69 -10.16 -22.64
CA GLN A 262 -10.92 -10.92 -22.40
C GLN A 262 -10.94 -12.24 -23.17
N GLU A 263 -10.59 -12.21 -24.46
CA GLU A 263 -10.56 -13.41 -25.31
C GLU A 263 -9.35 -14.33 -25.00
N LYS A 264 -8.32 -13.78 -24.36
CA LYS A 264 -7.05 -14.47 -24.10
C LYS A 264 -6.83 -14.90 -22.66
N ARG A 265 -7.82 -14.85 -21.76
CA ARG A 265 -7.71 -15.56 -20.47
C ARG A 265 -7.86 -17.09 -20.62
N GLY A 266 -7.45 -17.63 -21.76
CA GLY A 266 -6.99 -19.00 -21.91
C GLY A 266 -5.57 -19.14 -21.37
N LYS A 267 -4.99 -20.34 -21.50
CA LYS A 267 -3.71 -20.77 -20.92
C LYS A 267 -2.48 -19.87 -21.18
N ASP A 268 -2.58 -18.90 -22.08
CA ASP A 268 -1.49 -18.02 -22.52
C ASP A 268 -1.72 -16.53 -22.18
N ALA A 269 -2.71 -16.18 -21.34
CA ALA A 269 -2.91 -14.80 -20.88
C ALA A 269 -1.70 -14.31 -20.09
N PHE A 270 -1.00 -13.32 -20.62
CA PHE A 270 0.07 -12.63 -19.92
C PHE A 270 -0.51 -11.46 -19.11
N GLY A 271 -0.47 -11.55 -17.77
CA GLY A 271 -0.87 -10.47 -16.85
C GLY A 271 -1.48 -11.00 -15.54
N LEU A 272 -1.25 -10.28 -14.44
CA LEU A 272 -1.84 -10.62 -13.13
C LEU A 272 -3.34 -10.25 -13.10
N ASP A 273 -4.18 -11.09 -12.47
CA ASP A 273 -5.58 -10.75 -12.18
C ASP A 273 -5.67 -9.73 -11.05
N VAL A 274 -5.49 -8.46 -11.39
CA VAL A 274 -5.54 -7.36 -10.43
C VAL A 274 -6.98 -7.12 -9.97
N ARG A 275 -7.13 -7.06 -8.66
CA ARG A 275 -8.35 -6.85 -7.89
C ARG A 275 -8.16 -5.69 -6.92
N GLY A 276 -9.26 -5.11 -6.44
CA GLY A 276 -9.23 -4.11 -5.38
C GLY A 276 -9.39 -4.75 -4.01
N ARG A 277 -8.90 -4.07 -2.98
CA ARG A 277 -9.13 -4.38 -1.57
C ARG A 277 -9.56 -3.10 -0.87
N MET A 278 -10.59 -3.19 -0.04
CA MET A 278 -10.92 -2.15 0.94
C MET A 278 -10.80 -2.71 2.35
N ILE A 279 -10.25 -1.91 3.25
CA ILE A 279 -10.05 -2.28 4.66
C ILE A 279 -10.62 -1.15 5.52
N LEU A 280 -11.55 -1.49 6.41
CA LEU A 280 -12.17 -0.55 7.34
C LEU A 280 -11.60 -0.76 8.74
N VAL A 281 -10.77 0.17 9.19
CA VAL A 281 -10.08 0.14 10.49
C VAL A 281 -10.76 1.11 11.45
N PRO A 282 -11.29 0.68 12.61
CA PRO A 282 -11.78 1.60 13.63
C PRO A 282 -10.59 2.33 14.28
N MET A 283 -10.80 3.60 14.66
CA MET A 283 -9.75 4.37 15.34
C MET A 283 -9.39 3.81 16.72
N ASP A 284 -10.35 3.18 17.41
CA ASP A 284 -10.13 2.54 18.70
C ASP A 284 -9.83 1.05 18.49
N ILE A 285 -8.55 0.68 18.52
CA ILE A 285 -8.11 -0.70 18.37
C ILE A 285 -8.01 -1.36 19.75
N LYS A 286 -8.63 -2.53 19.89
CA LYS A 286 -8.54 -3.33 21.13
C LYS A 286 -7.20 -4.05 21.19
N SER A 287 -6.45 -3.87 22.27
CA SER A 287 -5.21 -4.61 22.48
C SER A 287 -5.48 -6.11 22.68
N PRO A 288 -4.68 -7.01 22.08
CA PRO A 288 -4.85 -8.47 22.23
C PRO A 288 -4.40 -9.01 23.61
N SER A 289 -3.86 -8.16 24.49
CA SER A 289 -3.37 -8.55 25.81
C SER A 289 -4.18 -7.91 26.93
N SER A 290 -5.32 -8.49 27.28
CA SER A 290 -5.89 -8.33 28.62
C SER A 290 -6.62 -9.61 29.04
N ASP A 291 -5.84 -10.62 29.42
CA ASP A 291 -6.28 -11.51 30.49
C ASP A 291 -6.44 -10.65 31.75
N ALA A 292 -7.68 -10.62 32.24
CA ALA A 292 -8.13 -10.18 33.55
C ALA A 292 -7.28 -9.10 34.26
N MET A 293 -7.85 -7.87 34.30
CA MET A 293 -7.86 -6.90 35.41
C MET A 293 -7.51 -5.47 34.95
N GLU A 294 -8.55 -4.65 34.82
CA GLU A 294 -8.58 -3.17 34.83
C GLU A 294 -7.50 -2.42 34.03
N THR A 295 -7.75 -2.21 32.74
CA THR A 295 -7.76 -0.88 32.09
C THR A 295 -8.43 -1.06 30.72
N ASP A 296 -9.37 -0.18 30.37
CA ASP A 296 -10.01 -0.12 29.05
C ASP A 296 -8.97 0.36 28.02
N GLY A 297 -8.07 -0.54 27.62
CA GLY A 297 -6.87 -0.24 26.86
C GLY A 297 -7.13 -0.21 25.36
N THR A 298 -7.92 0.77 24.90
CA THR A 298 -8.04 1.11 23.47
C THR A 298 -6.83 1.94 23.05
N GLN A 299 -6.15 1.52 21.99
CA GLN A 299 -5.04 2.26 21.39
C GLN A 299 -5.51 2.98 20.12
N ASP A 300 -4.99 4.17 19.89
CA ASP A 300 -5.26 4.95 18.67
C ASP A 300 -4.70 4.22 17.44
N ALA A 301 -5.51 4.09 16.40
CA ALA A 301 -5.13 3.33 15.20
C ALA A 301 -3.86 3.85 14.54
N TRP A 302 -3.60 5.16 14.54
CA TRP A 302 -2.37 5.69 13.93
C TRP A 302 -1.12 5.26 14.70
N ASP A 303 -1.21 5.15 16.03
CA ASP A 303 -0.12 4.66 16.87
C ASP A 303 0.17 3.19 16.62
N VAL A 304 -0.88 2.35 16.63
CA VAL A 304 -0.74 0.91 16.40
C VAL A 304 -0.19 0.64 15.00
N ILE A 305 -0.71 1.33 13.99
CA ILE A 305 -0.24 1.20 12.61
C ILE A 305 1.23 1.61 12.53
N ALA A 306 1.61 2.80 13.01
CA ALA A 306 2.98 3.28 12.92
C ALA A 306 3.98 2.35 13.66
N GLU A 307 3.62 1.86 14.85
CA GLU A 307 4.48 0.94 15.62
C GLU A 307 4.63 -0.42 14.93
N GLN A 308 3.52 -1.00 14.44
CA GLN A 308 3.55 -2.33 13.83
C GLN A 308 4.16 -2.32 12.42
N MET A 309 4.10 -1.21 11.69
CA MET A 309 4.78 -1.05 10.39
C MET A 309 6.29 -1.23 10.51
N MET A 310 6.92 -0.72 11.58
CA MET A 310 8.35 -0.93 11.86
C MET A 310 8.68 -2.43 12.00
N LYS A 311 7.79 -3.20 12.64
CA LYS A 311 7.93 -4.65 12.82
C LYS A 311 7.76 -5.41 11.51
N VAL A 312 6.79 -5.03 10.67
CA VAL A 312 6.53 -5.66 9.36
C VAL A 312 7.75 -5.55 8.44
N TYR A 313 8.37 -4.37 8.39
CA TYR A 313 9.51 -4.12 7.51
C TYR A 313 10.88 -4.35 8.15
N GLY A 314 10.92 -4.78 9.42
CA GLY A 314 12.17 -5.09 10.12
C GLY A 314 13.09 -3.89 10.28
N VAL A 315 12.56 -2.67 10.26
CA VAL A 315 13.32 -1.46 10.54
C VAL A 315 13.42 -1.34 12.06
N SER A 316 14.58 -1.63 12.63
CA SER A 316 14.82 -1.42 14.06
C SER A 316 14.85 0.09 14.35
N SER A 317 14.17 0.50 15.43
CA SER A 317 14.22 1.86 16.01
C SER A 317 15.63 2.31 16.32
#